data_AF-A0A519ZB43-F1
#
_entry.id   AF-A0A519ZB43-F1
#
_cell.length_a   1.000
_cell.length_b   1.000
_cell.length_c   1.000
_cell.angle_alpha   90.00
_cell.angle_beta   90.00
_cell.angle_gamma   90.00
#
_symmetry.space_group_name_H-M   'P 1'
#
loop_
_entity.id
_entity.type
_entity.pdbx_description
1 polymer ?
#
loop_
_entity_poly.entity_id
_entity_poly.type
_entity_poly.pdbx_seq_one_letter_code
_entity_poly.pdbx_strand_id
1 'polypeptide(L)' 'SWKPDSIFAPGAIAYDMVYGKGLTPFLRQARAAGVQHLADGVGMLVEQAAEAFAWWRGVRPDTRPVIDRLTVPLV' A
#
# COMPACT_ATOMS: atom_id res chain seq x y z
N SER A 1 8.08 -11.09 26.41
CA SER A 1 8.99 -10.07 25.84
C SER A 1 8.53 -9.72 24.44
N TRP A 2 7.92 -8.55 24.25
CA TRP A 2 7.54 -8.05 22.93
C TRP A 2 8.80 -7.79 22.09
N LYS A 3 8.92 -8.45 20.94
CA LYS A 3 9.94 -8.13 19.94
C LYS A 3 9.21 -7.56 18.71
N PRO A 4 9.63 -6.42 18.16
CA PRO A 4 9.00 -5.86 16.97
C PRO A 4 8.94 -6.83 15.79
N ASP A 5 9.90 -7.74 15.67
CA ASP A 5 9.98 -8.70 14.57
C ASP A 5 8.98 -9.87 14.72
N SER A 6 8.38 -10.05 15.91
CA SER A 6 7.40 -11.11 16.18
C SER A 6 5.94 -10.69 15.97
N ILE A 7 5.69 -9.49 15.40
CA ILE A 7 4.33 -9.00 15.16
C ILE A 7 3.74 -9.48 13.83
N PHE A 8 4.59 -9.90 12.88
CA PHE A 8 4.16 -10.37 11.57
C PHE A 8 3.90 -11.88 11.63
N ALA A 9 2.65 -12.27 11.41
CA ALA A 9 2.29 -13.68 11.27
C ALA A 9 2.86 -14.28 9.97
N PRO A 10 3.10 -15.59 9.90
CA PRO A 10 3.40 -16.26 8.64
C PRO A 10 2.33 -15.95 7.58
N GLY A 11 2.75 -15.52 6.40
CA GLY A 11 1.82 -15.14 5.31
C GLY A 11 1.15 -13.78 5.47
N ALA A 12 1.59 -12.94 6.43
CA ALA A 12 1.08 -11.58 6.57
C ALA A 12 1.30 -10.74 5.29
N ILE A 13 0.48 -9.72 5.15
CA ILE A 13 0.65 -8.63 4.18
C ILE A 13 0.93 -7.37 5.00
N ALA A 14 2.00 -6.64 4.66
CA ALA A 14 2.29 -5.35 5.28
C ALA A 14 1.85 -4.24 4.33
N TYR A 15 0.94 -3.39 4.83
CA TYR A 15 0.38 -2.27 4.10
C TYR A 15 0.73 -0.98 4.83
N ASP A 16 1.40 -0.05 4.13
CA ASP A 16 1.67 1.29 4.65
C ASP A 16 0.73 2.31 4.03
N MET A 17 0.25 3.27 4.83
CA MET A 17 -0.57 4.38 4.31
C MET A 17 0.30 5.45 3.64
N VAL A 18 1.60 5.49 3.94
CA VAL A 18 2.54 6.38 3.28
C VAL A 18 2.78 5.88 1.86
N TYR A 19 2.76 6.82 0.92
CA TYR A 19 3.11 6.61 -0.49
C TYR A 19 4.39 7.40 -0.79
N GLY A 20 5.30 6.85 -1.60
CA GLY A 20 6.58 7.51 -1.89
C GLY A 20 7.65 6.62 -2.47
N LYS A 21 8.88 7.14 -2.58
CA LYS A 21 10.00 6.41 -3.20
C LYS A 21 10.56 5.35 -2.26
N GLY A 22 10.50 4.09 -2.71
CA GLY A 22 11.13 2.95 -2.05
C GLY A 22 10.41 2.53 -0.76
N LEU A 23 11.03 1.62 -0.02
CA LEU A 23 10.44 1.10 1.20
C LEU A 23 10.47 2.13 2.33
N THR A 24 9.31 2.36 2.94
CA THR A 24 9.20 3.11 4.20
C THR A 24 9.91 2.36 5.34
N PRO A 25 10.24 3.02 6.48
CA PRO A 25 10.79 2.32 7.64
C PRO A 25 9.97 1.10 8.09
N PHE A 26 8.63 1.20 8.03
CA PHE A 26 7.73 0.10 8.36
C PHE A 26 7.83 -1.05 7.36
N LEU A 27 7.78 -0.76 6.06
CA LEU A 27 7.89 -1.81 5.03
C LEU A 27 9.28 -2.44 5.00
N ARG A 28 10.35 -1.70 5.35
CA ARG A 28 11.70 -2.26 5.55
C ARG A 28 11.72 -3.26 6.70
N GLN A 29 11.06 -2.94 7.80
CA GLN A 29 10.95 -3.84 8.95
C GLN A 29 10.14 -5.09 8.61
N ALA A 30 9.00 -4.94 7.93
CA ALA A 30 8.19 -6.07 7.46
C ALA A 30 9.00 -6.98 6.53
N ARG A 31 9.75 -6.41 5.59
CA ARG A 31 10.65 -7.16 4.71
C ARG A 31 11.71 -7.93 5.51
N ALA A 32 12.34 -7.28 6.49
CA ALA A 32 13.34 -7.91 7.35
C ALA A 32 12.76 -9.05 8.22
N ALA A 33 11.48 -8.96 8.57
CA ALA A 33 10.74 -10.01 9.27
C ALA A 33 10.23 -11.14 8.35
N GLY A 34 10.51 -11.10 7.04
CA GLY A 34 10.15 -12.15 6.10
C GLY A 34 8.76 -12.00 5.45
N VAL A 35 8.12 -10.85 5.59
CA VAL A 35 6.86 -10.55 4.88
C VAL A 35 7.13 -10.44 3.38
N GLN A 36 6.47 -11.28 2.59
CA GLN A 36 6.65 -11.35 1.13
C GLN A 36 5.77 -10.35 0.38
N HIS A 37 4.64 -9.95 0.96
CA HIS A 37 3.67 -9.06 0.33
C HIS A 37 3.71 -7.68 1.01
N LEU A 38 4.29 -6.71 0.30
CA LEU A 38 4.43 -5.32 0.74
C LEU A 38 3.63 -4.44 -0.21
N ALA A 39 2.85 -3.53 0.34
CA ALA A 39 2.07 -2.55 -0.42
C ALA A 39 2.15 -1.17 0.26
N ASP A 40 2.16 -0.13 -0.55
CA ASP A 40 2.17 1.26 -0.10
C ASP A 40 0.80 1.93 -0.28
N GLY A 41 0.71 3.21 0.10
CA GLY A 41 -0.55 3.94 0.14
C GLY A 41 -1.14 4.32 -1.22
N VAL A 42 -0.46 4.06 -2.35
CA VAL A 42 -0.88 4.57 -3.67
C VAL A 42 -2.23 3.98 -4.08
N GLY A 43 -2.45 2.68 -3.85
CA GLY A 43 -3.73 2.04 -4.17
C GLY A 43 -4.89 2.68 -3.40
N MET A 44 -4.73 2.87 -2.10
CA MET A 44 -5.74 3.55 -1.27
C MET A 44 -5.98 5.00 -1.71
N LEU A 45 -4.93 5.74 -2.07
CA LEU A 45 -5.05 7.12 -2.57
C LEU A 45 -5.91 7.19 -3.83
N VAL A 46 -5.75 6.25 -4.76
CA VAL A 46 -6.53 6.25 -6.00
C VAL A 46 -7.95 5.76 -5.75
N GLU A 47 -8.14 4.70 -4.98
CA GLU A 47 -9.48 4.15 -4.70
C GLU A 47 -10.36 5.13 -3.92
N GLN A 48 -9.82 5.88 -2.95
CA GLN A 48 -10.62 6.91 -2.25
C GLN A 48 -11.03 8.05 -3.19
N ALA A 49 -10.17 8.42 -4.15
CA ALA A 49 -10.49 9.42 -5.15
C ALA A 49 -11.57 8.91 -6.12
N ALA A 50 -11.52 7.63 -6.49
CA ALA A 50 -12.53 6.98 -7.32
C ALA A 50 -13.90 6.95 -6.63
N GLU A 51 -13.94 6.70 -5.32
CA GLU A 51 -15.18 6.74 -4.53
C GLU A 51 -15.78 8.15 -4.49
N ALA A 52 -14.97 9.17 -4.19
CA ALA A 52 -15.41 10.57 -4.22
C ALA A 52 -15.89 11.00 -5.62
N PHE A 53 -15.19 10.57 -6.67
CA PHE A 53 -15.59 10.82 -8.05
C PHE A 53 -16.93 10.16 -8.38
N ALA A 54 -17.14 8.91 -7.93
CA ALA A 54 -18.41 8.22 -8.12
C ALA A 54 -19.56 8.94 -7.43
N TRP A 55 -19.35 9.48 -6.23
CA TRP A 55 -20.36 10.28 -5.52
C TRP A 55 -20.71 11.56 -6.27
N TRP A 56 -19.72 12.27 -6.82
CA TRP A 56 -19.97 13.54 -7.51
C TRP A 56 -20.46 13.39 -8.95
N ARG A 57 -20.08 12.31 -9.63
CA ARG A 57 -20.29 12.15 -11.09
C ARG A 57 -21.21 10.97 -11.45
N GLY A 58 -21.59 10.15 -10.47
CA GLY A 58 -22.43 8.96 -10.68
C GLY A 58 -21.74 7.84 -11.46
N VAL A 59 -20.43 7.91 -11.65
CA VAL A 59 -19.66 6.93 -12.44
C VAL A 59 -18.41 6.53 -11.67
N ARG A 60 -18.16 5.24 -11.49
CA ARG A 60 -16.91 4.73 -10.90
C ARG A 60 -15.83 4.62 -12.00
N PRO A 61 -14.73 5.37 -11.92
CA PRO A 61 -13.67 5.31 -12.93
C PRO A 61 -12.83 4.03 -12.79
N ASP A 62 -12.16 3.62 -13.87
CA ASP A 62 -11.13 2.57 -13.80
C ASP A 62 -9.86 3.11 -13.13
N THR A 63 -9.46 2.47 -12.03
CA THR A 63 -8.36 2.91 -11.17
C THR A 63 -7.01 2.32 -11.56
N ARG A 64 -6.99 1.17 -12.25
CA ARG A 64 -5.73 0.45 -12.57
C ARG A 64 -4.75 1.32 -13.36
N PRO A 65 -5.17 2.02 -14.44
CA PRO A 65 -4.24 2.83 -15.22
C PRO A 65 -3.67 4.02 -14.44
N VAL A 66 -4.39 4.49 -13.41
CA VAL A 66 -3.94 5.59 -12.55
C VAL A 66 -2.97 5.08 -11.50
N ILE A 67 -3.27 3.93 -10.88
CA ILE A 67 -2.37 3.25 -9.94
C ILE A 67 -1.04 2.96 -10.64
N ASP A 68 -1.06 2.33 -11.81
CA ASP A 68 0.15 1.97 -12.56
C ASP A 68 1.05 3.18 -12.89
N ARG A 69 0.44 4.37 -13.10
CA ARG A 69 1.19 5.62 -13.38
C ARG A 69 1.78 6.27 -12.14
N LEU A 70 1.15 6.08 -10.98
CA LEU A 70 1.54 6.72 -9.72
C LEU A 70 2.38 5.82 -8.83
N THR A 71 2.32 4.51 -9.02
CA THR A 71 3.11 3.54 -8.28
C THR A 71 4.59 3.73 -8.57
N VAL A 72 5.37 3.88 -7.51
CA VAL A 72 6.83 3.84 -7.57
C VAL A 72 7.27 2.47 -7.07
N PRO A 73 8.14 1.74 -7.80
CA PRO A 73 8.63 0.45 -7.35
C PRO A 73 9.24 0.51 -5.94
N LEU A 74 8.83 -0.43 -5.09
CA LEU A 74 9.40 -0.67 -3.77
C LEU A 74 10.72 -1.45 -3.91
N VAL A 75 11.71 -0.88 -4.61
CA VAL A 75 13.07 -1.44 -4.73
C VAL A 75 13.93 -1.03 -3.54
#